data_AF-A0A6G3Z9E1-F1
#
_entry.id   AF-A0A6G3Z9E1-F1
#
_cell.length_a   1.000
_cell.length_b   1.000
_cell.length_c   1.000
_cell.angle_alpha   90.00
_cell.angle_beta   90.00
_cell.angle_gamma   90.00
#
_symmetry.space_group_name_H-M   'P 1'
#
loop_
_entity.id
_entity.type
_entity.pdbx_description
1 polymer ?
#
loop_
_entity_poly.entity_id
_entity_poly.type
_entity_poly.pdbx_seq_one_letter_code
_entity_poly.pdbx_strand_id
1 'polypeptide(L)'
;MKDPVLVVQGLTVYRGTHPAVQEVSFTVPAGTDTAIIGPNGAGKSTLIQALLGILPRQAGQVSVLGHPLSAKGYLPAVVRQQIAYLPQNFLFDRRIPIT
;
A
#
# COMPACT_ATOMS: atom_id res chain seq x y z
N MET A 1 17.59 -0.58 -16.74
CA MET A 1 17.07 -0.42 -15.36
C MET A 1 15.65 -0.97 -15.35
N LYS A 2 15.26 -1.74 -14.33
CA LYS A 2 13.87 -2.21 -14.22
C LYS A 2 12.98 -1.06 -13.74
N ASP A 3 11.78 -0.95 -14.30
CA ASP A 3 10.79 0.05 -13.90
C ASP A 3 10.41 -0.10 -12.42
N PRO A 4 10.10 0.98 -11.70
CA PRO A 4 9.70 0.90 -10.30
C PRO A 4 8.37 0.15 -10.13
N VAL A 5 8.27 -0.64 -9.05
CA VAL A 5 7.07 -1.44 -8.75
C VAL A 5 5.98 -0.63 -8.05
N LEU A 6 6.35 0.47 -7.38
CA LEU A 6 5.42 1.36 -6.71
C LEU A 6 5.89 2.81 -6.85
N VAL A 7 4.99 3.69 -7.25
CA VAL A 7 5.22 5.14 -7.28
C VAL A 7 4.09 5.83 -6.52
N VAL A 8 4.44 6.66 -5.55
CA VAL A 8 3.50 7.39 -4.69
C VAL A 8 3.83 8.87 -4.74
N GLN A 9 2.82 9.70 -5.00
CA GLN A 9 2.99 11.15 -5.15
C GLN A 9 1.90 11.89 -4.37
N GLY A 10 2.30 12.69 -3.38
CA GLY A 10 1.43 13.58 -2.59
C GLY A 10 0.29 12.84 -1.87
N LEU A 11 0.52 11.59 -1.45
CA LEU A 11 -0.54 10.76 -0.89
C LEU A 11 -0.98 11.29 0.48
N THR A 12 -2.28 11.56 0.59
CA THR A 12 -2.92 11.99 1.84
C THR A 12 -4.11 11.09 2.17
N VAL A 13 -4.16 10.58 3.40
CA VAL A 13 -5.14 9.60 3.87
C VAL A 13 -5.61 9.97 5.27
N TYR A 14 -6.93 9.99 5.47
CA TYR A 14 -7.55 10.33 6.73
C TYR A 14 -8.06 9.09 7.48
N ARG A 15 -8.03 9.16 8.80
CA ARG A 15 -8.73 8.24 9.71
C ARG A 15 -9.68 9.07 10.57
N GLY A 16 -10.98 9.00 10.25
CA GLY A 16 -11.94 9.94 10.81
C GLY A 16 -11.60 11.37 10.36
N THR A 17 -11.41 12.28 11.31
CA THR A 17 -11.05 13.69 11.05
C THR A 17 -9.55 13.95 11.03
N HIS A 18 -8.70 12.98 11.38
CA HIS A 18 -7.26 13.17 11.51
C HIS A 18 -6.50 12.68 10.26
N PRO A 19 -5.58 13.47 9.68
CA PRO A 19 -4.71 13.02 8.62
C PRO A 19 -3.69 12.02 9.18
N ALA A 20 -3.85 10.75 8.84
CA ALA A 20 -2.95 9.68 9.28
C ALA A 20 -1.74 9.51 8.35
N VAL A 21 -1.84 9.97 7.10
CA VAL A 21 -0.76 10.12 6.13
C VAL A 21 -0.96 11.46 5.46
N GLN A 22 0.08 12.28 5.36
CA GLN A 22 -0.02 13.64 4.82
C GLN A 22 1.10 13.88 3.79
N GLU A 23 0.70 14.14 2.54
CA GLU A 23 1.56 14.54 1.42
C GLU A 23 2.80 13.65 1.18
N VAL A 24 2.67 12.35 1.46
CA VAL A 24 3.78 11.40 1.34
C VAL A 24 4.09 11.08 -0.12
N SER A 25 5.36 11.16 -0.50
CA SER A 25 5.86 10.81 -1.83
C SER A 25 7.09 9.94 -1.74
N PHE A 26 7.11 8.83 -2.48
CA PHE A 26 8.26 7.92 -2.58
C PHE A 26 8.10 6.97 -3.76
N THR A 27 9.20 6.29 -4.11
CA THR A 27 9.24 5.28 -5.17
C THR A 27 9.92 4.02 -4.63
N VAL A 28 9.38 2.86 -4.96
CA VAL A 28 9.99 1.56 -4.67
C VAL A 28 10.54 0.97 -5.97
N PRO A 29 11.87 0.83 -6.10
CA PRO A 29 12.48 0.18 -7.25
C PRO A 29 12.10 -1.30 -7.34
N ALA A 30 12.15 -1.87 -8.54
CA ALA A 30 11.97 -3.31 -8.69
C ALA A 30 13.16 -4.10 -8.11
N GLY A 31 12.85 -5.22 -7.45
CA GLY A 31 13.86 -6.14 -6.92
C GLY A 31 14.52 -5.65 -5.63
N THR A 32 13.87 -4.75 -4.88
CA THR A 32 14.35 -4.29 -3.59
C THR A 32 13.42 -4.71 -2.46
N ASP A 33 14.01 -4.97 -1.30
CA ASP A 33 13.28 -5.02 -0.05
C ASP A 33 13.19 -3.61 0.53
N THR A 34 11.98 -3.12 0.77
CA THR A 34 11.75 -1.76 1.26
C THR A 34 11.01 -1.82 2.59
N ALA A 35 11.56 -1.15 3.61
CA ALA A 35 10.98 -1.08 4.94
C ALA A 35 10.35 0.29 5.20
N ILE A 36 9.15 0.28 5.78
CA ILE A 36 8.49 1.48 6.34
C ILE A 36 8.65 1.42 7.85
N ILE A 37 9.42 2.34 8.40
CA ILE A 37 9.73 2.40 9.84
C ILE A 37 9.13 3.64 10.49
N GLY A 38 8.92 3.58 11.81
CA GLY A 38 8.38 4.70 12.59
C GLY A 38 7.63 4.23 13.83
N PRO A 39 7.34 5.13 14.78
CA PRO A 39 6.67 4.79 16.03
C PRO A 39 5.24 4.28 15.80
N ASN A 40 4.65 3.68 16.84
CA ASN A 40 3.23 3.33 16.81
C ASN A 40 2.38 4.59 16.62
N GLY A 41 1.34 4.49 15.80
CA GLY A 41 0.51 5.64 15.43
C GLY A 41 1.04 6.50 14.28
N ALA A 42 2.27 6.29 13.78
CA ALA A 42 2.85 7.07 12.68
C ALA A 42 2.20 6.85 11.30
N GLY A 43 1.06 6.15 11.22
CA GLY A 43 0.33 5.97 9.95
C GLY A 43 0.79 4.83 9.05
N LYS A 44 1.79 4.02 9.46
CA LYS A 44 2.35 2.92 8.64
C LYS A 44 1.30 1.97 8.06
N SER A 45 0.43 1.43 8.91
CA SER A 45 -0.64 0.51 8.48
C SER A 45 -1.67 1.22 7.60
N THR A 46 -1.98 2.49 7.89
CA THR A 46 -2.87 3.31 7.06
C THR A 46 -2.29 3.54 5.67
N LEU A 47 -0.98 3.83 5.58
CA LEU A 47 -0.26 3.96 4.32
C LEU A 47 -0.38 2.68 3.50
N ILE A 48 0.00 1.52 4.08
CA ILE A 48 -0.09 0.23 3.38
C ILE A 48 -1.52 -0.06 2.89
N GLN A 49 -2.53 0.15 3.73
CA GLN A 49 -3.93 -0.09 3.34
C GLN A 49 -4.41 0.85 2.23
N ALA A 50 -3.95 2.10 2.21
CA ALA A 50 -4.28 3.03 1.12
C ALA A 50 -3.60 2.65 -0.20
N LEU A 51 -2.34 2.19 -0.16
CA LEU A 51 -1.62 1.71 -1.35
C LEU A 51 -2.28 0.46 -1.97
N LEU A 52 -2.92 -0.36 -1.13
CA LEU A 52 -3.69 -1.54 -1.55
C LEU A 52 -5.13 -1.19 -1.98
N GLY A 53 -5.54 0.08 -1.88
CA GLY A 53 -6.90 0.51 -2.18
C GLY A 53 -7.96 0.07 -1.17
N ILE A 54 -7.56 -0.45 -0.01
CA ILE A 54 -8.45 -0.85 1.10
C ILE A 54 -9.00 0.38 1.81
N LEU A 55 -8.17 1.42 1.94
CA LEU A 55 -8.60 2.73 2.44
C LEU A 55 -8.67 3.76 1.32
N PRO A 56 -9.70 4.62 1.31
CA PRO A 56 -9.77 5.71 0.35
C PRO A 56 -8.66 6.73 0.63
N ARG A 57 -8.03 7.20 -0.45
CA ARG A 57 -7.12 8.34 -0.41
C ARG A 57 -7.90 9.63 -0.66
N GLN A 58 -7.54 10.70 0.04
CA GLN A 58 -8.17 12.01 -0.14
C GLN A 58 -7.48 12.80 -1.25
N ALA A 59 -6.16 12.63 -1.39
CA ALA A 59 -5.36 13.27 -2.42
C ALA A 59 -4.18 12.38 -2.81
N GLY A 60 -3.53 12.77 -3.91
CA GLY A 60 -2.34 12.10 -4.42
C GLY A 60 -2.61 10.96 -5.38
N GLN A 61 -1.52 10.46 -5.97
CA GLN A 61 -1.53 9.42 -6.98
C GLN A 61 -0.68 8.23 -6.53
N VAL A 62 -1.14 7.03 -6.88
CA VAL A 62 -0.44 5.77 -6.62
C VAL A 62 -0.43 4.98 -7.92
N SER A 63 0.74 4.49 -8.32
CA SER A 63 0.91 3.57 -9.44
C SER A 63 1.60 2.31 -8.96
N VAL A 64 1.06 1.15 -9.32
CA VAL A 64 1.57 -0.17 -8.93
C VAL A 64 1.85 -0.96 -10.19
N LEU A 65 3.09 -1.44 -10.35
CA LEU A 65 3.56 -2.14 -11.55
C LEU A 65 3.25 -1.35 -12.84
N GLY A 66 3.42 -0.02 -12.80
CA GLY A 66 3.13 0.87 -13.93
C GLY A 66 1.64 1.19 -14.15
N HIS A 67 0.72 0.63 -13.37
CA HIS A 67 -0.72 0.89 -13.49
C HIS A 67 -1.25 1.82 -12.39
N PRO A 68 -1.99 2.88 -12.74
CA PRO A 68 -2.56 3.78 -11.75
C PRO A 68 -3.65 3.10 -10.93
N LEU A 69 -3.62 3.31 -9.62
CA LEU A 69 -4.70 2.96 -8.71
C LEU A 69 -5.88 3.90 -8.99
N SER A 70 -7.02 3.36 -9.38
CA SER A 70 -8.20 4.19 -9.67
C SER A 70 -8.66 5.00 -8.45
N ALA A 71 -9.52 6.01 -8.68
CA ALA A 71 -10.09 6.82 -7.60
C ALA A 71 -10.87 5.97 -6.57
N LYS A 72 -11.43 4.83 -7.00
CA LYS A 72 -12.14 3.87 -6.15
C LYS A 72 -11.23 2.83 -5.48
N GLY A 73 -9.90 2.93 -5.66
CA GLY A 73 -8.95 1.98 -5.06
C GLY A 73 -8.79 0.66 -5.82
N TYR A 74 -9.29 0.55 -7.05
CA TYR A 74 -9.13 -0.66 -7.87
C TYR A 74 -7.91 -0.61 -8.78
N LEU A 75 -7.25 -1.76 -8.91
CA LEU A 75 -6.24 -2.09 -9.92
C LEU A 75 -6.81 -3.10 -10.93
N PRO A 76 -6.29 -3.15 -12.18
CA PRO A 76 -6.61 -4.21 -13.13
C PRO A 76 -6.37 -5.61 -12.55
N ALA A 77 -7.20 -6.59 -12.93
CA ALA A 77 -7.10 -7.96 -12.40
C ALA A 77 -5.71 -8.57 -12.61
N VAL A 78 -5.11 -8.35 -13.78
CA VAL A 78 -3.76 -8.82 -14.12
C VAL A 78 -2.66 -8.27 -13.21
N VAL A 79 -2.85 -7.08 -12.64
CA VAL A 79 -1.93 -6.46 -11.68
C VAL A 79 -2.18 -7.00 -10.29
N ARG A 80 -3.44 -7.11 -9.89
CA ARG A 80 -3.83 -7.62 -8.56
C ARG A 80 -3.31 -9.02 -8.30
N GLN A 81 -3.28 -9.87 -9.32
CA GLN A 81 -2.77 -11.25 -9.22
C GLN A 81 -1.26 -11.33 -8.93
N GLN A 82 -0.52 -10.23 -9.10
CA GLN A 82 0.92 -10.15 -8.83
C GLN A 82 1.23 -9.57 -7.44
N ILE A 83 0.21 -9.22 -6.66
CA ILE A 83 0.35 -8.56 -5.36
C ILE A 83 -0.16 -9.50 -4.27
N ALA A 84 0.69 -9.81 -3.30
CA ALA A 84 0.31 -10.48 -2.06
C ALA A 84 0.31 -9.49 -0.90
N TYR A 85 -0.67 -9.60 -0.01
CA TYR A 85 -0.75 -8.81 1.22
C TYR A 85 -0.95 -9.74 2.41
N LEU A 86 -0.04 -9.65 3.38
CA LEU A 86 -0.14 -10.33 4.66
C LEU A 86 -0.49 -9.28 5.73
N PRO A 87 -1.75 -9.22 6.20
CA PRO A 87 -2.14 -8.26 7.22
C PRO A 87 -1.58 -8.62 8.60
N GLN A 88 -1.42 -7.62 9.47
CA GLN A 88 -0.93 -7.80 10.84
C GLN A 88 -1.82 -8.75 11.66
N ASN A 89 -3.14 -8.60 11.53
CA ASN A 89 -4.12 -9.49 12.14
C ASN A 89 -4.79 -10.27 11.01
N PHE A 90 -4.55 -11.57 10.96
CA PHE A 90 -5.25 -12.47 10.05
C PHE A 90 -5.69 -13.72 10.82
N LEU A 91 -6.93 -14.14 10.57
CA LEU A 91 -7.41 -15.41 11.06
C LEU A 91 -6.76 -16.49 10.20
N PHE A 92 -5.91 -17.30 10.82
CA PHE A 92 -5.20 -18.38 10.18
C PHE A 92 -5.62 -19.70 10.78
N ASP A 93 -5.91 -20.67 9.92
CA ASP A 93 -6.10 -22.05 10.35
C ASP A 93 -4.75 -22.65 10.73
N ARG A 94 -4.50 -22.77 12.03
CA ARG A 94 -3.26 -23.32 12.59
C ARG A 94 -2.96 -24.75 12.17
N ARG A 95 -3.89 -25.44 11.50
CA ARG A 95 -3.71 -26.81 10.98
C ARG A 95 -3.02 -26.84 9.61
N ILE A 96 -2.87 -25.70 8.93
CA ILE A 96 -2.11 -25.64 7.69
C ILE A 96 -0.62 -25.87 8.03
N PRO A 97 0.01 -26.92 7.48
CA PRO A 97 1.40 -27.23 7.79
C PRO A 97 2.30 -26.22 7.06
N ILE A 98 2.71 -25.16 7.76
CA ILE A 98 3.75 -24.21 7.29
C ILE A 98 5.14 -24.52 7.87
N THR A 99 5.31 -25.73 8.39
CA THR A 99 6.59 -26.33 8.80
C THR A 99 6.82 -27.59 8.00
#